data_AF-A0A9D9V216-F1
#
_entry.id   AF-A0A9D9V216-F1
#
_cell.length_a   1.000
_cell.length_b   1.000
_cell.length_c   1.000
_cell.angle_alpha   90.00
_cell.angle_beta   90.00
_cell.angle_gamma   90.00
#
_symmetry.space_group_name_H-M   'P 1'
#
loop_
_entity.id
_entity.type
_entity.pdbx_description
1 polymer ?
#
loop_
_entity_poly.entity_id
_entity_poly.type
_entity_poly.pdbx_seq_one_letter_code
_entity_poly.pdbx_strand_id
1 'polypeptide(L)'
;MSSTKKSCESCLMPLDKEHGQTNREDDRYCSYCFRDGKLCYEGNDLKEFQRKAYEGMIEHGTGKLQAKFFTFLIRFAPRWKK
;
A
#
# COMPACT_ATOMS: atom_id res chain seq x y z
N MET A 1 -22.11 5.71 -12.99
CA MET A 1 -21.44 6.81 -12.25
C MET A 1 -20.05 6.32 -11.88
N SER A 2 -19.01 6.99 -12.38
CA SER A 2 -17.61 6.55 -12.32
C SER A 2 -17.12 6.34 -10.90
N SER A 3 -17.02 5.07 -10.47
CA SER A 3 -16.20 4.66 -9.35
C SER A 3 -14.74 4.91 -9.72
N THR A 4 -14.21 6.09 -9.40
CA THR A 4 -12.76 6.31 -9.38
C THR A 4 -12.23 5.42 -8.26
N LYS A 5 -11.84 4.18 -8.60
CA LYS A 5 -11.15 3.27 -7.67
C LYS A 5 -9.87 3.97 -7.23
N LYS A 6 -9.92 4.68 -6.11
CA LYS A 6 -8.74 5.32 -5.52
C LYS A 6 -7.86 4.17 -5.03
N SER A 7 -6.66 4.06 -5.57
CA SER A 7 -5.63 3.17 -5.04
C SER A 7 -4.73 3.97 -4.12
N CYS A 8 -4.19 3.32 -3.09
CA CYS A 8 -3.24 3.93 -2.18
C CYS A 8 -2.04 4.49 -2.96
N GLU A 9 -1.72 5.76 -2.74
CA GLU A 9 -0.60 6.40 -3.45
C GLU A 9 0.75 5.80 -3.09
N SER A 10 0.88 5.16 -1.92
CA SER A 10 2.13 4.58 -1.42
C SER A 10 2.33 3.12 -1.79
N CYS A 11 1.28 2.29 -1.73
CA CYS A 11 1.39 0.84 -1.93
C CYS A 11 0.52 0.28 -3.07
N LEU A 12 -0.17 1.13 -3.82
CA LEU A 12 -1.11 0.75 -4.88
C LEU A 12 -2.26 -0.18 -4.43
N MET A 13 -2.47 -0.34 -3.12
CA MET A 13 -3.55 -1.15 -2.59
C MET A 13 -4.92 -0.51 -2.89
N PRO A 14 -5.92 -1.26 -3.38
CA PRO A 14 -7.27 -0.74 -3.59
C PRO A 14 -7.85 -0.17 -2.30
N LEU A 15 -8.34 1.08 -2.34
CA LEU A 15 -9.00 1.72 -1.19
C LEU A 15 -10.50 1.40 -1.18
N ASP A 16 -10.83 0.11 -1.18
CA ASP A 16 -12.21 -0.36 -1.13
C ASP A 16 -12.53 -1.06 0.20
N LYS A 17 -13.83 -1.20 0.47
CA LYS A 17 -14.31 -1.82 1.72
C LYS A 17 -14.00 -3.33 1.76
N GLU A 18 -13.91 -3.98 0.60
CA GLU A 18 -13.66 -5.42 0.49
C GLU A 18 -12.23 -5.78 0.94
N HIS A 19 -11.27 -4.88 0.71
CA HIS A 19 -9.87 -5.03 1.12
C HIS A 19 -9.58 -4.40 2.50
N GLY A 20 -10.61 -4.24 3.35
CA GLY A 20 -10.46 -3.80 4.74
C GLY A 20 -10.15 -2.30 4.92
N GLN A 21 -10.40 -1.47 3.90
CA GLN A 21 -10.11 -0.03 3.92
C GLN A 21 -11.29 0.81 4.44
N THR A 22 -11.93 0.33 5.50
CA THR A 22 -13.06 1.00 6.17
C THR A 22 -12.62 2.05 7.19
N ASN A 23 -11.51 1.80 7.91
CA ASN A 23 -10.97 2.67 8.95
C ASN A 23 -9.78 3.50 8.44
N ARG A 24 -10.00 4.27 7.37
CA ARG A 24 -8.96 5.13 6.78
C ARG A 24 -9.00 6.50 7.45
N GLU A 25 -7.84 7.01 7.83
CA GLU A 25 -7.68 8.39 8.32
C GLU A 25 -7.48 9.39 7.15
N ASP A 26 -6.84 8.97 6.06
CA ASP A 26 -6.58 9.80 4.87
C ASP A 26 -7.22 9.18 3.61
N ASP A 27 -7.68 10.03 2.69
CA ASP A 27 -8.32 9.61 1.43
C ASP A 27 -7.33 9.05 0.39
N ARG A 28 -6.04 9.37 0.51
CA ARG A 28 -4.96 9.01 -0.42
C ARG A 28 -4.22 7.74 -0.02
N TYR A 29 -4.26 7.40 1.26
CA TYR A 29 -3.49 6.28 1.82
C TYR A 29 -4.40 5.21 2.41
N CYS A 30 -3.90 3.96 2.43
CA CYS A 30 -4.57 2.86 3.12
C CYS A 30 -4.29 2.92 4.62
N SER A 31 -5.15 2.29 5.42
CA SER A 31 -5.06 2.19 6.89
C SER A 31 -3.78 1.49 7.40
N TYR A 32 -3.06 0.80 6.51
CA TYR A 32 -1.78 0.17 6.80
C TYR A 32 -0.59 1.08 6.53
N CYS A 33 -0.68 1.93 5.50
CA CYS A 33 0.39 2.85 5.13
C CYS A 33 0.34 4.15 5.94
N PHE A 34 -0.85 4.57 6.37
CA PHE A 34 -1.06 5.77 7.16
C PHE A 34 -1.88 5.42 8.41
N ARG A 35 -1.30 5.71 9.59
CA ARG A 35 -1.89 5.43 10.89
C ARG A 35 -1.42 6.49 11.90
N ASP A 36 -2.31 6.89 12.80
CA ASP A 36 -2.02 7.85 13.88
C ASP A 36 -1.51 9.20 13.32
N GLY A 37 -2.08 9.64 12.19
CA GLY A 37 -1.69 10.89 11.53
C GLY A 37 -0.33 10.88 10.82
N LYS A 38 0.34 9.73 10.69
CA LYS A 38 1.66 9.62 10.03
C LYS A 38 1.77 8.42 9.10
N LEU A 39 2.69 8.51 8.15
CA LEU A 39 3.03 7.39 7.28
C LEU A 39 3.90 6.39 8.05
N CYS A 40 3.55 5.10 7.99
CA CYS A 40 4.35 4.03 8.58
C CYS A 40 5.75 3.94 7.95
N TYR A 41 5.91 4.44 6.72
CA TYR A 41 7.19 4.58 6.04
C TYR A 41 7.39 6.02 5.56
N GLU A 42 8.26 6.75 6.24
CA GLU A 42 8.62 8.14 5.91
C GLU A 42 9.77 8.25 4.90
N GLY A 43 10.41 7.12 4.56
CA GLY A 43 11.51 7.09 3.61
C GLY A 43 11.07 7.39 2.17
N ASN A 44 12.08 7.63 1.33
CA ASN A 44 11.94 7.84 -0.12
C ASN A 44 12.64 6.73 -0.94
N ASP A 45 13.02 5.61 -0.32
CA ASP A 45 13.59 4.48 -1.05
C ASP A 45 12.50 3.45 -1.38
N LEU A 46 12.21 3.32 -2.67
CA LEU A 46 11.24 2.35 -3.19
C LEU A 46 11.65 0.91 -2.85
N LYS A 47 12.93 0.56 -2.99
CA LYS A 47 13.39 -0.81 -2.77
C LYS A 47 13.30 -1.16 -1.30
N GLU A 48 13.64 -0.22 -0.41
CA GLU A 48 13.49 -0.42 1.02
C GLU A 48 12.02 -0.59 1.41
N PHE A 49 11.12 0.23 0.85
CA PHE A 49 9.69 0.10 1.07
C PHE A 49 9.14 -1.23 0.53
N GLN A 50 9.55 -1.65 -0.67
CA GLN A 50 9.20 -2.96 -1.22
C GLN A 50 9.67 -4.10 -0.31
N ARG A 51 10.87 -4.03 0.27
CA ARG A 51 11.34 -5.05 1.20
C ARG A 51 10.48 -5.11 2.46
N LYS A 52 10.23 -3.96 3.11
CA LYS A 52 9.39 -3.87 4.32
C LYS A 52 7.96 -4.35 4.06
N ALA A 53 7.36 -3.95 2.93
CA ALA A 53 6.04 -4.39 2.54
C ALA A 53 6.00 -5.90 2.23
N TYR A 54 7.05 -6.45 1.62
CA TYR A 54 7.16 -7.88 1.36
C TYR A 54 7.24 -8.65 2.67
N GLU A 55 8.14 -8.27 3.57
CA GLU A 55 8.31 -8.89 4.90
C GLU A 55 6.99 -8.87 5.67
N GLY A 56 6.33 -7.72 5.78
CA GLY A 56 5.03 -7.62 6.45
C GLY A 56 3.95 -8.49 5.80
N MET A 57 3.89 -8.57 4.47
CA MET A 57 2.94 -9.46 3.80
C MET A 57 3.19 -10.94 4.11
N ILE A 58 4.45 -11.38 4.14
CA ILE A 58 4.80 -12.76 4.50
C ILE A 58 4.42 -13.06 5.96
N GLU A 59 4.71 -12.15 6.88
CA GLU A 59 4.37 -12.28 8.30
C GLU A 59 2.85 -12.39 8.51
N HIS A 60 2.06 -11.66 7.73
CA HIS A 60 0.60 -11.73 7.74
C HIS A 60 0.03 -12.97 7.02
N GLY A 61 0.86 -13.87 6.50
CA GLY A 61 0.43 -15.12 5.86
C GLY A 61 0.12 -15.00 4.37
N THR A 62 0.49 -13.89 3.73
CA THR A 62 0.38 -13.75 2.27
C THR A 62 1.40 -14.67 1.59
N GLY A 63 0.98 -15.43 0.59
CA GLY A 63 1.89 -16.33 -0.13
C GLY A 63 3.04 -15.57 -0.81
N LYS A 64 4.25 -16.14 -0.80
CA LYS A 64 5.47 -15.51 -1.35
C LYS A 64 5.31 -14.96 -2.78
N LEU A 65 4.59 -15.71 -3.63
CA LEU A 65 4.33 -15.30 -5.01
C LEU A 65 3.42 -14.07 -5.08
N GLN A 66 2.36 -14.03 -4.27
CA GLN A 66 1.45 -12.88 -4.20
C GLN A 66 2.15 -11.66 -3.59
N ALA A 67 2.89 -11.85 -2.50
CA ALA A 67 3.66 -10.78 -1.87
C ALA A 67 4.65 -10.15 -2.87
N LYS A 68 5.35 -10.97 -3.65
CA LYS A 68 6.28 -10.49 -4.69
C LYS A 68 5.56 -9.76 -5.83
N PHE A 69 4.39 -10.22 -6.24
CA PHE A 69 3.57 -9.53 -7.24
C PHE A 69 3.07 -8.18 -6.73
N PHE A 70 2.54 -8.13 -5.50
CA PHE A 70 2.06 -6.88 -4.91
C PHE A 70 3.19 -5.89 -4.65
N THR A 71 4.32 -6.32 -4.10
CA THR A 71 5.47 -5.41 -3.93
C THR A 71 6.03 -4.95 -5.25
N PHE A 72 6.03 -5.78 -6.29
CA PHE A 72 6.39 -5.33 -7.62
C PHE A 72 5.45 -4.21 -8.11
N LEU A 73 4.14 -4.31 -7.87
CA LEU A 73 3.16 -3.30 -8.27
C LEU A 73 3.34 -1.95 -7.56
N ILE A 74 3.88 -1.94 -6.33
CA ILE A 74 4.13 -0.71 -5.56
C ILE A 74 4.93 0.32 -6.38
N ARG A 75 5.85 -0.11 -7.24
CA ARG A 75 6.64 0.80 -8.09
C ARG A 75 5.79 1.69 -9.01
N PHE A 76 4.57 1.29 -9.31
CA PHE A 76 3.64 2.03 -10.17
C PHE A 76 2.76 2.98 -9.38
N ALA A 77 2.86 2.99 -8.05
CA ALA A 77 2.06 3.89 -7.23
C ALA A 77 2.45 5.36 -7.48
N PRO A 78 1.49 6.29 -7.48
CA PRO A 78 1.71 7.71 -7.74
C PRO A 78 2.87 8.33 -6.95
N ARG A 79 3.09 7.92 -5.69
CA ARG A 79 4.19 8.40 -4.84
C ARG A 79 5.58 8.13 -5.43
N TRP A 80 5.74 7.01 -6.14
CA TRP A 80 7.02 6.56 -6.69
C TRP A 80 7.20 6.94 -8.16
N LYS A 81 6.13 7.39 -8.82
CA LYS A 81 6.07 7.71 -10.24
C LYS A 81 6.59 9.12 -10.58
N LYS A 82 7.58 9.60 -9.81
CA LYS A 82 8.25 10.89 -10.05
C LYS A 82 9.05 10.87 -11.36
#